data_AF-A0A528A9D0-F1
#
_entry.id   AF-A0A528A9D0-F1
#
_cell.length_a   1.000
_cell.length_b   1.000
_cell.length_c   1.000
_cell.angle_alpha   90.00
_cell.angle_beta   90.00
_cell.angle_gamma   90.00
#
_symmetry.space_group_name_H-M   'P 1'
#
loop_
_entity.id
_entity.type
_entity.pdbx_description
1 polymer ?
#
loop_
_entity_poly.entity_id
_entity_poly.type
_entity_poly.pdbx_seq_one_letter_code
_entity_poly.pdbx_strand_id
1 'polypeptide(L)'
;MQSSAGAVLVGLAAALASATGAAGQPLTVVELFTSQGCSSCPPANTNLIKVKDQPDVLALSFNVTYWDYLGWKDTFGREEFTQRQVRHEPPLGRSGPFTPQVVVNGNADAVGARPGEIEQLISSSGRVKGPSLSLDGGKIAISAGPVSG
;
A
#
# COMPACT_ATOMS: atom_id res chain seq x y z
N MET A 1 -2.62 -60.63 -49.20
CA MET A 1 -3.69 -59.62 -49.38
C MET A 1 -4.39 -59.44 -48.04
N GLN A 2 -4.70 -58.19 -47.66
CA GLN A 2 -5.33 -57.69 -46.41
C GLN A 2 -4.38 -57.63 -45.20
N SER A 3 -3.71 -56.50 -44.90
CA SER A 3 -4.19 -55.20 -44.36
C SER A 3 -4.80 -55.27 -42.96
N SER A 4 -4.11 -54.68 -41.97
CA SER A 4 -4.65 -54.13 -40.71
C SER A 4 -3.56 -53.24 -40.10
N ALA A 5 -3.60 -51.94 -40.37
CA ALA A 5 -4.20 -50.90 -39.53
C ALA A 5 -3.32 -50.53 -38.33
N GLY A 6 -2.44 -49.55 -38.54
CA GLY A 6 -1.63 -48.94 -37.48
C GLY A 6 -2.50 -48.03 -36.61
N ALA A 7 -2.49 -48.28 -35.30
CA ALA A 7 -3.07 -47.38 -34.32
C ALA A 7 -2.05 -46.27 -34.00
N VAL A 8 -2.31 -45.06 -34.50
CA VAL A 8 -1.56 -43.87 -34.12
C VAL A 8 -2.07 -43.43 -32.73
N LEU A 9 -1.28 -43.71 -31.70
CA LEU A 9 -1.45 -43.13 -30.37
C LEU A 9 -1.12 -41.65 -30.44
N VAL A 10 -2.14 -40.80 -30.59
CA VAL A 10 -2.01 -39.35 -30.44
C VAL A 10 -1.81 -39.08 -28.95
N GLY A 11 -0.55 -38.92 -28.54
CA GLY A 11 -0.17 -38.52 -27.20
C GLY A 11 -0.70 -37.12 -26.90
N LEU A 12 -1.67 -37.03 -25.99
CA LEU A 12 -2.16 -35.77 -25.45
C LEU A 12 -1.11 -35.23 -24.47
N ALA A 13 -0.10 -34.54 -24.99
CA ALA A 13 0.82 -33.76 -24.17
C ALA A 13 0.06 -32.53 -23.63
N ALA A 14 -0.57 -32.69 -22.47
CA ALA A 14 -1.08 -31.57 -21.70
C ALA A 14 0.11 -30.70 -21.28
N ALA A 15 0.35 -29.63 -22.04
CA ALA A 15 1.26 -28.58 -21.64
C ALA A 15 0.69 -27.92 -20.38
N LEU A 16 1.18 -28.34 -19.21
CA LEU A 16 1.07 -27.56 -17.99
C LEU A 16 1.93 -26.31 -18.19
N ALA A 17 1.35 -25.30 -18.84
CA ALA A 17 1.85 -23.94 -18.74
C ALA A 17 1.63 -23.49 -17.30
N SER A 18 2.60 -23.82 -16.44
CA SER A 18 2.75 -23.16 -15.15
C SER A 18 2.94 -21.68 -15.45
N ALA A 19 1.84 -20.92 -15.41
CA ALA A 19 1.89 -19.48 -15.26
C ALA A 19 2.48 -19.22 -13.87
N THR A 20 3.80 -19.36 -13.73
CA THR A 20 4.55 -18.70 -12.66
C THR A 20 4.53 -17.21 -13.01
N GLY A 21 3.35 -16.59 -12.90
CA GLY A 21 3.25 -15.16 -12.79
C GLY A 21 4.17 -14.79 -11.64
N ALA A 22 5.16 -13.96 -11.91
CA ALA A 22 6.08 -13.44 -10.92
C ALA A 22 5.25 -13.03 -9.70
N ALA A 23 5.41 -13.75 -8.59
CA ALA A 23 4.73 -13.43 -7.36
C ALA A 23 5.18 -12.01 -7.01
N GLY A 24 4.30 -11.04 -7.25
CA GLY A 24 4.58 -9.63 -6.98
C GLY A 24 5.10 -9.51 -5.54
N GLN A 25 6.20 -8.79 -5.37
CA GLN A 25 6.73 -8.54 -4.05
C GLN A 25 5.62 -7.89 -3.20
N PRO A 26 5.44 -8.32 -1.93
CA PRO A 26 4.40 -7.79 -1.08
C PRO A 26 4.67 -6.31 -0.80
N LEU A 27 3.83 -5.45 -1.37
CA LEU A 27 3.89 -3.99 -1.25
C LEU A 27 3.58 -3.56 0.19
N THR A 28 4.40 -2.66 0.73
CA THR A 28 4.14 -1.93 1.97
C THR A 28 3.47 -0.61 1.64
N VAL A 29 2.26 -0.40 2.15
CA VAL A 29 1.52 0.86 1.95
C VAL A 29 1.87 1.80 3.10
N VAL A 30 2.35 3.01 2.75
CA VAL A 30 2.75 4.04 3.71
C VAL A 30 1.95 5.30 3.44
N GLU A 31 1.04 5.63 4.34
CA GLU A 31 0.08 6.72 4.17
C GLU A 31 0.43 7.84 5.15
N LEU A 32 0.78 9.02 4.64
CA LEU A 32 1.00 10.21 5.46
C LEU A 32 -0.23 11.13 5.43
N PHE A 33 -0.82 11.39 6.59
CA PHE A 33 -1.80 12.43 6.80
C PHE A 33 -1.10 13.73 7.22
N THR A 34 -1.30 14.80 6.43
CA THR A 34 -0.56 16.06 6.53
C THR A 34 -1.45 17.27 6.20
N SER A 35 -0.94 18.48 6.36
CA SER A 35 -1.58 19.71 5.88
C SER A 35 -0.55 20.82 5.71
N GLN A 36 -0.74 21.70 4.72
CA GLN A 36 0.01 22.95 4.58
C GLN A 36 -0.17 23.88 5.80
N GLY A 37 -1.33 23.82 6.45
CA GLY A 37 -1.62 24.59 7.67
C GLY A 37 -0.97 24.01 8.94
N CYS A 38 -0.38 22.81 8.86
CA CYS A 38 0.26 22.13 9.98
C CYS A 38 1.76 22.46 10.05
N SER A 39 2.16 23.29 11.01
CA SER A 39 3.56 23.74 11.16
C SER A 39 4.54 22.62 11.54
N SER A 40 4.05 21.55 12.18
CA SER A 40 4.84 20.38 12.58
C SER A 40 4.96 19.31 11.49
N CYS A 41 4.27 19.46 10.36
CA CYS A 41 4.23 18.47 9.28
C CYS A 41 5.45 18.45 8.32
N PRO A 42 6.21 19.54 8.07
CA PRO A 42 7.31 19.52 7.10
C PRO A 42 8.37 18.42 7.31
N PRO A 43 8.78 18.07 8.54
CA PRO A 43 9.71 16.95 8.77
C PRO A 43 9.15 15.60 8.31
N ALA A 44 7.87 15.31 8.59
CA ALA A 44 7.24 14.04 8.18
C ALA A 44 7.08 13.97 6.66
N ASN A 45 6.69 15.07 6.01
CA ASN A 45 6.64 15.17 4.54
C ASN A 45 8.01 14.83 3.93
N THR A 46 9.08 15.39 4.50
CA THR A 46 10.46 15.15 4.05
C THR A 46 10.86 13.69 4.22
N ASN A 47 10.48 13.05 5.32
CA ASN A 47 10.81 11.64 5.55
C ASN A 47 10.01 10.71 4.64
N LEU A 48 8.74 11.01 4.34
CA LEU A 48 7.97 10.24 3.37
C LEU A 48 8.62 10.27 1.97
N ILE A 49 9.09 11.44 1.54
CA ILE A 49 9.79 11.60 0.25
C ILE A 49 11.03 10.71 0.17
N LYS A 50 11.74 10.47 1.28
CA LYS A 50 12.92 9.59 1.29
C LYS A 50 12.56 8.13 1.11
N VAL A 51 11.43 7.67 1.65
CA VAL A 51 11.04 6.25 1.57
C VAL A 51 10.31 5.91 0.27
N LYS A 52 9.84 6.90 -0.50
CA LYS A 52 9.08 6.67 -1.75
C LYS A 52 9.86 5.88 -2.80
N ASP A 53 11.20 5.94 -2.76
CA ASP A 53 12.09 5.28 -3.72
C ASP A 53 12.54 3.89 -3.25
N GLN A 54 12.09 3.45 -2.07
CA GLN A 54 12.36 2.09 -1.61
C GLN A 54 11.60 1.07 -2.47
N PRO A 55 12.24 -0.06 -2.82
CA PRO A 55 11.54 -1.15 -3.47
C PRO A 55 10.39 -1.60 -2.58
N ASP A 56 9.26 -1.92 -3.21
CA ASP A 56 8.06 -2.44 -2.54
C ASP A 56 7.39 -1.47 -1.56
N VAL A 57 7.66 -0.16 -1.64
CA VAL A 57 6.93 0.87 -0.87
C VAL A 57 5.98 1.64 -1.79
N LEU A 58 4.71 1.72 -1.40
CA LEU A 58 3.73 2.65 -1.95
C LEU A 58 3.53 3.80 -0.96
N ALA A 59 4.23 4.91 -1.21
CA ALA A 59 4.10 6.13 -0.43
C ALA A 59 2.92 6.97 -0.95
N LEU A 60 1.97 7.29 -0.05
CA LEU A 60 0.79 8.10 -0.31
C LEU A 60 0.78 9.30 0.64
N SER A 61 0.35 10.46 0.16
CA SER A 61 0.17 11.65 0.97
C SER A 61 -1.27 12.16 0.85
N PHE A 62 -1.89 12.39 2.00
CA PHE A 62 -3.28 12.77 2.14
C PHE A 62 -3.37 14.07 2.95
N ASN A 63 -3.76 15.15 2.30
CA ASN A 63 -3.90 16.44 2.94
C ASN A 63 -5.29 16.56 3.61
N VAL A 64 -5.30 16.74 4.92
CA VAL A 64 -6.52 16.82 5.72
C VAL A 64 -7.03 18.25 5.81
N THR A 65 -8.32 18.40 6.11
CA THR A 65 -9.05 19.68 6.09
C THR A 65 -9.15 20.34 7.46
N TYR A 66 -8.92 19.63 8.58
CA TYR A 66 -9.16 20.16 9.93
C TYR A 66 -8.15 21.22 10.40
N TRP A 67 -7.23 21.68 9.55
CA TRP A 67 -6.41 22.88 9.79
C TRP A 67 -6.94 24.14 9.09
N ASP A 68 -7.89 24.00 8.17
CA ASP A 68 -8.42 25.10 7.36
C ASP A 68 -9.09 26.20 8.19
N TYR A 69 -9.49 25.88 9.44
CA TYR A 69 -10.05 26.85 10.38
C TYR A 69 -9.07 27.99 10.73
N LEU A 70 -7.76 27.81 10.50
CA LEU A 70 -6.74 28.84 10.69
C LEU A 70 -6.77 29.95 9.65
N GLY A 71 -7.66 29.87 8.64
CA GLY A 71 -7.85 30.91 7.63
C GLY A 71 -7.04 30.69 6.34
N TRP A 72 -6.06 29.79 6.36
CA TRP A 72 -5.40 29.27 5.15
C TRP A 72 -5.91 27.86 4.85
N LYS A 73 -6.67 27.74 3.76
CA LYS A 73 -7.13 26.45 3.26
C LYS A 73 -6.03 25.73 2.48
N ASP A 74 -5.82 24.45 2.79
CA ASP A 74 -4.88 23.62 2.03
C ASP A 74 -5.44 23.29 0.64
N THR A 75 -4.75 23.69 -0.42
CA THR A 75 -5.17 23.46 -1.83
C THR A 75 -5.27 21.97 -2.19
N PHE A 76 -4.55 21.09 -1.49
CA PHE A 76 -4.63 19.64 -1.67
C PHE A 76 -5.58 18.98 -0.67
N GLY A 77 -6.07 19.76 0.31
CA GLY A 77 -6.97 19.33 1.37
C GLY A 77 -8.28 18.77 0.82
N ARG A 78 -8.69 17.58 1.30
CA ARG A 78 -9.96 16.96 0.94
C ARG A 78 -10.63 16.34 2.15
N GLU A 79 -11.94 16.53 2.28
CA GLU A 79 -12.69 15.96 3.41
C GLU A 79 -12.63 14.43 3.39
N GLU A 80 -12.60 13.82 2.21
CA GLU A 80 -12.46 12.37 2.05
C GLU A 80 -11.15 11.84 2.65
N PHE A 81 -10.10 12.66 2.70
CA PHE A 81 -8.81 12.33 3.32
C PHE A 81 -8.87 12.42 4.84
N THR A 82 -9.54 13.45 5.38
CA THR A 82 -9.87 13.53 6.81
C THR A 82 -10.68 12.31 7.24
N GLN A 83 -11.73 11.95 6.50
CA GLN A 83 -12.57 10.79 6.80
C GLN A 83 -11.80 9.47 6.66
N ARG A 84 -10.81 9.40 5.77
CA ARG A 84 -9.91 8.24 5.69
C ARG A 84 -9.09 8.10 6.96
N GLN A 85 -8.50 9.18 7.46
CA GLN A 85 -7.77 9.18 8.72
C GLN A 85 -8.66 8.74 9.88
N VAL A 86 -9.86 9.32 10.01
CA VAL A 86 -10.84 8.96 11.05
C VAL A 86 -11.15 7.46 11.07
N ARG A 87 -11.18 6.79 9.91
CA ARG A 87 -11.37 5.33 9.85
C ARG A 87 -10.16 4.52 10.34
N HIS A 88 -8.95 5.07 10.25
CA HIS A 88 -7.74 4.44 10.79
C HIS A 88 -7.65 4.54 12.32
N GLU A 89 -8.20 5.60 12.93
CA GLU A 89 -7.97 5.85 14.36
C GLU A 89 -8.44 4.71 15.30
N PRO A 90 -9.66 4.15 15.18
CA PRO A 90 -10.11 3.10 16.09
C PRO A 90 -9.25 1.82 16.07
N PRO A 91 -8.93 1.19 14.91
CA PRO A 91 -8.06 0.00 14.90
C PRO A 91 -6.62 0.29 15.33
N LEU A 92 -6.16 1.55 15.25
CA LEU A 92 -4.86 1.99 15.75
C LEU A 92 -4.88 2.33 17.26
N GLY A 93 -6.04 2.22 17.93
CA GLY A 93 -6.19 2.55 19.34
C GLY A 93 -6.04 4.04 19.65
N ARG A 94 -6.29 4.91 18.66
CA ARG A 94 -6.24 6.36 18.79
C ARG A 94 -7.61 6.93 19.10
N SER A 95 -7.64 8.03 19.85
CA SER A 95 -8.88 8.71 20.23
C SER A 95 -9.43 9.65 19.15
N GLY A 96 -8.62 10.00 18.14
CA GLY A 96 -9.01 10.89 17.05
C GLY A 96 -7.83 11.28 16.16
N PRO A 97 -8.13 11.86 14.98
CA PRO A 97 -7.11 12.17 13.97
C PRO A 97 -6.15 13.25 14.46
N PHE A 98 -4.88 13.16 14.05
CA PHE A 98 -3.84 14.14 14.35
C PHE A 98 -2.83 14.26 13.20
N THR A 99 -2.13 15.38 13.09
CA THR A 99 -1.04 15.52 12.11
C THR A 99 0.26 16.03 12.73
N PRO A 100 1.42 15.62 12.18
CA PRO A 100 1.54 14.59 11.15
C PRO A 100 1.26 13.19 11.72
N GLN A 101 0.68 12.31 10.91
CA GLN A 101 0.52 10.90 11.22
C GLN A 101 0.86 10.07 9.99
N VAL A 102 1.76 9.12 10.16
CA VAL A 102 2.08 8.08 9.19
C VAL A 102 1.39 6.81 9.62
N VAL A 103 0.66 6.18 8.71
CA VAL A 103 0.05 4.86 8.90
C VAL A 103 0.72 3.89 7.93
N VAL A 104 1.26 2.80 8.45
CA VAL A 104 1.85 1.71 7.67
C VAL A 104 0.89 0.53 7.65
N ASN A 105 0.58 0.04 6.45
CA ASN A 105 -0.22 -1.17 6.24
C ASN A 105 -1.61 -1.15 6.91
N GLY A 106 -2.10 0.04 7.26
CA GLY A 106 -3.36 0.26 7.96
C GLY A 106 -3.40 -0.20 9.43
N ASN A 107 -2.29 -0.68 10.00
CA ASN A 107 -2.28 -1.35 11.31
C ASN A 107 -1.20 -0.86 12.30
N ALA A 108 -0.31 0.03 11.86
CA ALA A 108 0.69 0.64 12.71
C ALA A 108 0.81 2.13 12.36
N ASP A 109 1.06 2.99 13.35
CA ASP A 109 1.22 4.41 13.13
C ASP A 109 2.36 5.06 13.92
N ALA A 110 2.84 6.19 13.43
CA ALA A 110 3.80 7.05 14.10
C ALA A 110 3.61 8.51 13.66
N VAL A 111 4.26 9.45 14.34
CA VAL A 111 4.29 10.86 13.91
C VAL A 111 5.09 11.02 12.61
N GLY A 112 6.18 10.25 12.45
CA GLY A 112 7.01 10.24 11.24
C GLY A 112 7.95 11.44 11.08
N ALA A 113 8.02 12.33 12.08
CA ALA A 113 8.83 13.54 12.03
C ALA A 113 10.32 13.28 12.29
N ARG A 114 10.66 12.23 13.05
CA ARG A 114 12.07 11.91 13.34
C ARG A 114 12.73 11.19 12.16
N PRO A 115 13.98 11.52 11.80
CA PRO A 115 14.71 10.78 10.77
C PRO A 115 14.76 9.27 11.10
N GLY A 116 14.48 8.42 10.11
CA GLY A 116 14.47 6.96 10.28
C GLY A 116 13.21 6.39 10.92
N GLU A 117 12.29 7.21 11.42
CA GLU A 117 11.08 6.73 12.12
C GLU A 117 10.13 5.98 11.19
N ILE A 118 9.98 6.43 9.95
CA ILE A 118 9.12 5.79 8.95
C ILE A 118 9.74 4.45 8.52
N GLU A 119 11.05 4.42 8.29
CA GLU A 119 11.79 3.21 7.94
C GLU A 119 11.72 2.17 9.07
N GLN A 120 11.87 2.61 10.32
CA GLN A 120 11.69 1.76 11.50
C GLN A 120 10.27 1.19 11.57
N LEU A 121 9.25 2.03 11.36
CA LEU A 121 7.85 1.60 11.35
C LEU A 121 7.58 0.59 10.23
N ILE A 122 8.09 0.81 9.02
CA ILE A 122 8.03 -0.13 7.90
C ILE A 122 8.64 -1.48 8.30
N SER A 123 9.84 -1.45 8.89
CA SER A 123 10.55 -2.68 9.27
C SER A 123 9.86 -3.49 10.37
N SER A 124 9.12 -2.84 11.27
CA SER A 124 8.47 -3.47 12.43
C SER A 124 7.02 -3.88 12.17
N SER A 125 6.34 -3.28 11.19
CA SER A 125 4.92 -3.52 10.90
C SER A 125 4.66 -4.85 10.18
N GLY A 126 5.71 -5.53 9.72
CA GLY A 126 5.60 -6.79 8.98
C GLY A 126 4.88 -6.63 7.65
N ARG A 127 4.72 -7.75 6.93
CA ARG A 127 4.00 -7.78 5.64
C ARG A 127 2.51 -8.01 5.86
N VAL A 128 1.68 -7.31 5.12
CA VAL A 128 0.23 -7.53 5.14
C VAL A 128 -0.10 -8.90 4.55
N LYS A 129 -0.98 -9.62 5.24
CA LYS A 129 -1.64 -10.80 4.67
C LYS A 129 -2.82 -10.29 3.84
N GLY A 130 -2.59 -10.10 2.56
CA GLY A 130 -3.58 -9.60 1.63
C GLY A 130 -3.34 -10.17 0.22
N PRO A 131 -4.17 -9.78 -0.75
CA PRO A 131 -3.88 -10.09 -2.15
C PRO A 131 -2.51 -9.52 -2.52
N SER A 132 -1.69 -10.30 -3.24
CA SER A 132 -0.44 -9.79 -3.78
C SER A 132 -0.72 -8.76 -4.88
N LEU A 133 0.10 -7.71 -4.90
CA LEU A 133 0.06 -6.64 -5.90
C LEU A 133 1.34 -6.72 -6.73
N SER A 134 1.23 -6.67 -8.05
CA SER A 134 2.38 -6.45 -8.93
C SER A 134 2.15 -5.26 -9.84
N LEU A 135 3.21 -4.48 -10.01
CA LEU A 135 3.28 -3.31 -10.89
C LEU A 135 4.26 -3.66 -12.02
N ASP A 136 3.76 -3.80 -13.25
CA ASP A 136 4.61 -4.08 -14.42
C ASP A 136 4.07 -3.38 -15.66
N GLY A 137 4.94 -2.64 -16.37
CA GLY A 137 4.61 -2.01 -17.65
C GLY A 137 3.35 -1.11 -17.63
N GLY A 138 3.09 -0.41 -16.52
CA GLY A 138 1.89 0.43 -16.34
C GLY A 138 0.60 -0.35 -16.06
N LYS A 139 0.69 -1.66 -15.81
CA LYS A 139 -0.42 -2.49 -15.37
C LYS A 139 -0.26 -2.82 -13.90
N ILE A 140 -1.40 -2.89 -13.20
CA ILE A 140 -1.50 -3.41 -11.85
C ILE A 140 -2.23 -4.74 -11.93
N ALA A 141 -1.63 -5.80 -11.38
CA ALA A 141 -2.31 -7.06 -11.16
C ALA A 141 -2.54 -7.25 -9.65
N ILE A 142 -3.75 -7.67 -9.31
CA ILE A 142 -4.19 -7.96 -7.94
C ILE A 142 -4.58 -9.43 -7.90
N SER A 143 -3.90 -10.24 -7.09
CA SER A 143 -4.25 -11.66 -6.94
C SER A 143 -5.43 -11.86 -5.99
N ALA A 144 -5.94 -13.09 -5.89
CA ALA A 144 -6.90 -13.43 -4.86
C ALA A 144 -6.26 -13.29 -3.47
N GLY A 145 -6.93 -12.60 -2.56
CA GLY A 145 -6.52 -12.54 -1.16
C GLY A 145 -7.04 -13.74 -0.37
N PRO A 146 -6.38 -14.13 0.73
CA PRO A 146 -6.99 -15.05 1.68
C PRO A 146 -8.30 -14.43 2.20
N VAL A 147 -9.40 -15.19 2.15
CA VAL A 147 -10.65 -14.82 2.82
C VAL A 147 -10.40 -14.95 4.33
N SER A 148 -10.33 -13.80 5.01
CA SER A 148 -10.35 -13.75 6.47
C SER A 148 -11.78 -14.10 6.93
N GLY A 149 -11.94 -15.31 7.47
CA GLY A 149 -13.15 -15.72 8.20
C GLY A 149 -13.15 -15.19 9.63
#